data_AF-A0A9E2QAL4-F1
#
_entry.id   AF-A0A9E2QAL4-F1
#
_cell.length_a   1.000
_cell.length_b   1.000
_cell.length_c   1.000
_cell.angle_alpha   90.00
_cell.angle_beta   90.00
_cell.angle_gamma   90.00
#
_symmetry.space_group_name_H-M   'P 1'
#
loop_
_entity.id
_entity.type
_entity.pdbx_description
1 polymer ?
#
loop_
_entity_poly.entity_id
_entity_poly.type
_entity_poly.pdbx_seq_one_letter_code
_entity_poly.pdbx_strand_id
1 'polypeptide(L)' 'MRVALISDTHVDLAAWEKAMDGVMLVNAGSCAIPKQDGEAPTVGLLEDGRVTIFNIDSGDVLIEEMLPGHG' A
#
# COMPACT_ATOMS: atom_id res chain seq x y z
N MET A 1 4.36 -18.04 0.94
CA MET A 1 3.66 -16.80 1.30
C MET A 1 3.41 -15.99 0.03
N ARG A 2 2.21 -15.44 -0.15
CA ARG A 2 1.83 -14.70 -1.36
C ARG A 2 1.58 -13.25 -0.95
N VAL A 3 2.38 -12.33 -1.44
CA VAL A 3 2.15 -10.88 -1.32
C VAL A 3 1.44 -10.46 -2.60
N ALA A 4 0.28 -9.82 -2.49
CA ALA A 4 -0.43 -9.26 -3.63
C ALA A 4 -0.40 -7.74 -3.55
N LEU A 5 0.27 -7.10 -4.51
CA LEU A 5 0.15 -5.66 -4.75
C LEU A 5 -1.03 -5.46 -5.71
N ILE A 6 -2.14 -4.92 -5.22
CA ILE A 6 -3.33 -4.66 -6.03
C ILE A 6 -3.40 -3.16 -6.31
N SER A 7 -3.05 -2.78 -7.54
CA SER A 7 -3.29 -1.45 -8.09
C SER A 7 -4.33 -1.60 -9.19
N ASP A 8 -5.58 -1.21 -8.92
CA ASP A 8 -6.64 -1.32 -9.93
C ASP A 8 -7.69 -0.18 -9.85
N THR A 9 -8.22 0.19 -11.01
CA THR A 9 -9.33 1.14 -11.20
C THR A 9 -10.63 0.45 -11.64
N HIS A 10 -10.67 -0.88 -11.85
CA HIS A 10 -11.83 -1.62 -12.39
C HIS A 10 -12.04 -3.02 -11.76
N VAL A 11 -12.69 -3.05 -10.59
CA VAL A 11 -12.76 -4.23 -9.71
C VAL A 11 -13.91 -5.21 -10.02
N ASP A 12 -13.59 -6.52 -9.95
CA ASP A 12 -14.53 -7.64 -9.69
C ASP A 12 -14.51 -8.01 -8.19
N LEU A 13 -15.68 -7.93 -7.55
CA LEU A 13 -15.88 -8.19 -6.11
C LEU A 13 -15.54 -9.63 -5.71
N ALA A 14 -15.87 -10.62 -6.55
CA ALA A 14 -15.63 -12.03 -6.22
C ALA A 14 -14.14 -12.40 -6.30
N ALA A 15 -13.38 -11.72 -7.15
CA ALA A 15 -11.93 -11.83 -7.20
C ALA A 15 -11.28 -11.19 -5.96
N TRP A 16 -11.84 -10.07 -5.49
CA TRP A 16 -11.41 -9.39 -4.26
C TRP A 16 -11.58 -10.25 -3.01
N GLU A 17 -12.77 -10.83 -2.81
CA GLU A 17 -13.04 -11.67 -1.64
C GLU A 17 -12.09 -12.87 -1.56
N LYS A 18 -11.77 -13.51 -2.70
CA LYS A 18 -10.80 -14.61 -2.76
C LYS A 18 -9.36 -14.16 -2.52
N ALA A 19 -9.03 -12.91 -2.84
CA ALA A 19 -7.70 -12.37 -2.66
C ALA A 19 -7.45 -11.84 -1.24
N MET A 20 -8.48 -11.60 -0.43
CA MET A 20 -8.34 -10.99 0.89
C MET A 20 -7.89 -11.94 2.02
N ASP A 21 -8.06 -13.25 1.88
CA ASP A 21 -7.68 -14.19 2.95
C ASP A 21 -6.15 -14.40 2.99
N GLY A 22 -5.53 -14.01 4.11
CA GLY A 22 -4.08 -14.11 4.31
C GLY A 22 -3.23 -13.12 3.52
N VAL A 23 -3.82 -12.03 3.02
CA VAL A 23 -3.12 -11.01 2.22
C VAL A 23 -3.11 -9.67 2.93
N MET A 24 -1.95 -9.02 2.96
CA MET A 24 -1.83 -7.63 3.37
C MET A 24 -2.11 -6.72 2.16
N LEU A 25 -3.13 -5.88 2.27
CA LEU A 25 -3.45 -4.88 1.26
C LEU A 25 -2.69 -3.60 1.57
N VAL A 26 -1.88 -3.12 0.62
CA VAL A 26 -1.13 -1.88 0.74
C VAL A 26 -1.56 -0.96 -0.39
N ASN A 27 -2.07 0.21 -0.02
CA ASN A 27 -2.27 1.32 -0.95
C ASN A 27 -1.26 2.41 -0.60
N ALA A 28 -0.26 2.59 -1.45
CA ALA A 28 0.78 3.60 -1.28
C ALA A 28 0.31 5.03 -1.56
N GLY A 29 -0.96 5.24 -1.92
CA GLY A 29 -1.49 6.51 -2.37
C GLY A 29 -1.00 6.89 -3.78
N SER A 30 -1.06 8.18 -4.11
CA SER A 30 -0.58 8.69 -5.40
C SER A 30 0.66 9.55 -5.21
N CYS A 31 1.67 9.31 -6.04
CA CYS A 31 2.88 10.13 -6.06
C CYS A 31 2.73 11.47 -6.81
N ALA A 32 1.65 11.63 -7.58
CA ALA A 32 1.49 12.77 -8.49
C ALA A 32 0.16 13.52 -8.31
N ILE A 33 -0.93 12.80 -8.00
CA ILE A 33 -2.26 13.38 -7.90
C ILE A 33 -3.00 12.72 -6.72
N PRO A 34 -2.76 13.19 -5.48
CA PRO A 34 -3.60 12.84 -4.33
C PRO A 34 -5.05 13.16 -4.67
N LYS A 35 -5.97 12.24 -4.34
CA LYS A 35 -7.36 12.35 -4.79
C LYS A 35 -8.23 13.12 -3.80
N GLN A 36 -7.81 13.24 -2.54
CA GLN A 36 -8.55 13.94 -1.50
C GLN A 36 -7.87 15.27 -1.19
N ASP A 37 -8.68 16.26 -0.81
CA ASP A 37 -8.18 17.59 -0.49
C ASP A 37 -7.32 17.55 0.78
N GLY A 38 -6.13 18.15 0.71
CA GLY A 38 -5.14 18.12 1.80
C GLY A 38 -4.32 16.83 1.94
N GLU A 39 -4.50 15.82 1.07
CA GLU A 39 -3.60 14.66 1.05
C GLU A 39 -2.24 15.01 0.41
N ALA A 40 -1.17 14.51 1.01
CA ALA A 40 0.17 14.64 0.47
C ALA A 40 0.44 13.61 -0.64
N PRO A 41 1.33 13.92 -1.60
CA PRO A 41 1.88 12.92 -2.51
C PRO A 41 2.67 11.87 -1.72
N THR A 42 2.44 10.59 -2.02
CA THR A 42 3.04 9.49 -1.27
C THR A 42 3.66 8.43 -2.16
N VAL A 43 4.65 7.72 -1.60
CA VAL A 43 5.29 6.56 -2.21
C VAL A 43 5.45 5.45 -1.18
N GLY A 44 5.24 4.20 -1.59
CA GLY A 44 5.46 3.02 -0.77
C GLY A 44 6.76 2.34 -1.13
N LEU A 45 7.53 1.92 -0.12
CA LEU A 45 8.71 1.05 -0.24
C LEU A 45 8.39 -0.29 0.41
N LEU A 46 8.75 -1.39 -0.26
CA LEU A 46 8.77 -2.73 0.33
C LEU A 46 10.21 -3.22 0.33
N GLU A 47 10.82 -3.32 1.51
CA GLU A 47 12.20 -3.74 1.70
C GLU A 47 12.29 -4.65 2.94
N ASP A 48 12.96 -5.80 2.83
CA ASP A 48 13.12 -6.78 3.92
C ASP A 48 11.81 -7.20 4.61
N GLY A 49 10.73 -7.25 3.85
CA GLY A 49 9.40 -7.56 4.35
C GLY A 49 8.74 -6.43 5.13
N ARG A 50 9.33 -5.24 5.18
CA ARG A 50 8.75 -4.03 5.74
C ARG A 50 8.13 -3.20 4.64
N VAL A 51 6.89 -2.78 4.85
CA VAL A 51 6.20 -1.79 4.03
C VAL A 51 6.31 -0.45 4.73
N THR A 52 6.85 0.56 4.04
CA THR A 52 6.93 1.93 4.54
C THR A 52 6.29 2.87 3.52
N ILE A 53 5.40 3.76 3.97
CA ILE A 53 4.80 4.81 3.13
C ILE A 53 5.37 6.15 3.56
N PHE A 54 5.90 6.88 2.58
CA PHE A 54 6.53 8.19 2.77
C PHE A 54 5.64 9.29 2.21
N ASN A 55 5.62 10.43 2.90
CA ASN A 55 5.29 11.70 2.29
C ASN A 55 6.46 12.11 1.38
N ILE A 56 6.20 12.33 0.09
CA ILE A 56 7.23 12.67 -0.89
C ILE A 56 7.79 14.07 -0.64
N ASP A 57 6.96 15.02 -0.22
CA ASP A 57 7.35 16.42 -0.08
C ASP A 57 8.22 16.64 1.15
N SER A 58 7.86 16.00 2.28
CA SER A 58 8.61 16.15 3.54
C SER A 58 9.66 15.06 3.78
N GLY A 59 9.51 13.90 3.16
CA GLY A 59 10.31 12.70 3.46
C GLY A 59 9.88 11.97 4.74
N ASP A 60 8.80 12.42 5.40
CA ASP A 60 8.32 11.79 6.62
C ASP A 60 7.76 10.39 6.36
N VAL A 61 7.99 9.47 7.30
CA VAL A 61 7.31 8.18 7.34
C VAL A 61 5.90 8.39 7.88
N LEU A 62 4.90 8.04 7.07
CA LEU A 62 3.49 8.11 7.44
C LEU A 62 2.97 6.79 7.98
N ILE A 63 3.41 5.67 7.39
CA ILE A 63 3.02 4.31 7.77
C ILE A 63 4.26 3.43 7.70
N GLU A 64 4.43 2.54 8.68
CA GLU A 64 5.43 1.50 8.65
C GLU A 64 4.86 0.21 9.26
N GLU A 65 4.89 -0.88 8.51
CA GLU A 65 4.31 -2.16 8.89
C GLU A 65 5.16 -3.34 8.42
N MET A 66 5.21 -4.41 9.21
CA MET A 66 5.83 -5.67 8.77
C MET A 66 4.83 -6.57 8.07
N LEU A 67 5.25 -7.15 6.94
CA LEU A 67 4.50 -8.22 6.31
C LEU A 67 4.29 -9.37 7.32
N PRO A 68 3.09 -9.96 7.38
CA PRO A 68 2.82 -11.08 8.27
C PRO A 68 3.84 -12.22 8.10
N GLY A 69 4.37 -12.75 9.21
CA GLY A 69 5.37 -13.83 9.16
C GLY A 69 6.79 -13.38 8.80
N HIS A 70 7.05 -12.08 8.71
CA HIS A 70 8.38 -11.50 8.71
C HIS A 70 8.59 -10.79 10.07
N GLY A 71 9.18 -11.51 11.02
CA GLY A 71 9.44 -11.09 12.40
C GLY A 71 10.14 -12.18 13.20
#